data_AF-A0A8J7GFU0-F1
#
_entry.id   AF-A0A8J7GFU0-F1
#
_cell.length_a   1.000
_cell.length_b   1.000
_cell.length_c   1.000
_cell.angle_alpha   90.00
_cell.angle_beta   90.00
_cell.angle_gamma   90.00
#
_symmetry.space_group_name_H-M   'P 1'
#
loop_
_entity.id
_entity.type
_entity.pdbx_description
1 polymer ?
#
loop_
_entity_poly.entity_id
_entity_poly.type
_entity_poly.pdbx_seq_one_letter_code
_entity_poly.pdbx_strand_id
1 'polypeptide(L)'
;MSDPREGVYDPRRLIDPHRGLAELLRTAGHPAFEAREIVDGHQTYRVGLEPTSVGLSALIPGTGRVRPSRVWLDVASKRIVKGEFAFEASGKDGELSARVLVLDYDTPVTITAPV
;
A
#
# COMPACT_ATOMS: atom_id res chain seq x y z
N MET A 1 -16.07 8.21 28.14
CA MET A 1 -16.87 7.65 27.05
C MET A 1 -16.17 8.06 25.77
N SER A 2 -15.46 7.14 25.12
CA SER A 2 -14.69 7.43 23.90
C SER A 2 -15.66 7.68 22.73
N ASP A 3 -15.33 8.62 21.84
CA ASP A 3 -16.15 8.93 20.65
C ASP A 3 -16.23 7.69 19.74
N PRO A 4 -17.42 7.25 19.29
CA PRO A 4 -17.53 6.15 18.32
C PRO A 4 -16.82 6.42 16.98
N ARG A 5 -16.36 7.65 16.72
CA ARG A 5 -15.53 8.04 15.57
C ARG A 5 -14.02 7.90 15.82
N GLU A 6 -13.58 7.69 17.06
CA GLU A 6 -12.19 7.34 17.32
C GLU A 6 -11.96 5.87 16.98
N GLY A 7 -11.17 5.61 15.92
CA GLY A 7 -10.50 4.32 15.76
C GLY A 7 -10.88 3.45 14.56
N VAL A 8 -11.56 3.98 13.54
CA VAL A 8 -11.83 3.18 12.32
C VAL A 8 -10.55 3.03 11.48
N TYR A 9 -9.98 4.14 10.97
CA TYR A 9 -8.71 4.18 10.25
C TYR A 9 -8.24 5.62 10.05
N ASP A 10 -6.93 5.91 10.20
CA ASP A 10 -6.35 7.22 9.87
C ASP A 10 -5.68 7.16 8.47
N PRO A 11 -6.30 7.73 7.42
CA PRO A 11 -5.79 7.61 6.05
C PRO A 11 -4.47 8.35 5.82
N ARG A 12 -4.09 9.29 6.69
CA ARG A 12 -2.79 9.99 6.60
C ARG A 12 -1.63 9.01 6.72
N ARG A 13 -1.85 7.85 7.36
CA ARG A 13 -0.84 6.79 7.48
C ARG A 13 -0.38 6.27 6.13
N LEU A 14 -1.22 6.26 5.09
CA LEU A 14 -0.83 5.76 3.76
C LEU A 14 0.34 6.54 3.16
N ILE A 15 0.37 7.86 3.37
CA ILE A 15 1.35 8.79 2.79
C ILE A 15 2.41 9.25 3.79
N ASP A 16 2.37 8.74 5.03
CA ASP A 16 3.36 9.03 6.05
C ASP A 16 4.74 8.48 5.62
N PRO A 17 5.81 9.30 5.59
CA PRO A 17 7.11 8.86 5.10
C PRO A 17 7.79 7.79 5.98
N HIS A 18 7.37 7.66 7.25
CA HIS A 18 7.99 6.78 8.25
C HIS A 18 7.11 5.61 8.66
N ARG A 19 5.85 5.58 8.20
CA ARG A 19 4.88 4.53 8.54
C ARG A 19 4.04 4.05 7.35
N GLY A 20 4.08 4.78 6.24
CA GLY A 20 3.25 4.58 5.07
C GLY A 20 3.88 3.74 3.97
N LEU A 21 3.40 3.93 2.74
CA LEU A 21 3.87 3.18 1.56
C LEU A 21 5.38 3.34 1.34
N ALA A 22 5.93 4.53 1.61
CA ALA A 22 7.36 4.79 1.51
C ALA A 22 8.18 3.89 2.45
N GLU A 23 7.75 3.78 3.71
CA GLU A 23 8.41 2.93 4.71
C GLU A 23 8.25 1.44 4.38
N LEU A 24 7.07 1.03 3.91
CA LEU A 24 6.84 -0.35 3.46
C LEU A 24 7.81 -0.72 2.33
N LEU A 25 7.94 0.13 1.31
CA LEU A 25 8.87 -0.11 0.20
C LEU A 25 10.33 -0.11 0.64
N ARG A 26 10.70 0.76 1.59
CA ARG A 26 12.06 0.87 2.13
C ARG A 26 12.48 -0.38 2.91
N THR A 27 11.53 -1.03 3.58
CA THR A 27 11.78 -2.19 4.45
C THR A 27 11.48 -3.53 3.81
N ALA A 28 10.85 -3.53 2.63
CA ALA A 28 10.53 -4.76 1.89
C ALA A 28 11.80 -5.52 1.48
N GLY A 29 11.76 -6.83 1.66
CA GLY A 29 12.83 -7.74 1.26
C GLY A 29 12.67 -8.25 -0.16
N HIS A 30 13.76 -8.83 -0.67
CA HIS A 30 13.78 -9.60 -1.92
C HIS A 30 13.15 -8.91 -3.15
N PRO A 31 13.47 -7.63 -3.44
CA PRO A 31 12.92 -6.97 -4.62
C PRO A 31 13.42 -7.64 -5.90
N ALA A 32 12.50 -7.99 -6.79
CA ALA A 32 12.80 -8.62 -8.07
C ALA A 32 12.00 -7.96 -9.20
N PHE A 33 12.69 -7.50 -10.25
CA PHE A 33 12.02 -7.07 -11.46
C PHE A 33 11.35 -8.27 -12.13
N GLU A 34 10.06 -8.16 -12.42
CA GLU A 34 9.29 -9.24 -13.06
C GLU A 34 8.95 -8.92 -14.51
N ALA A 35 8.45 -7.71 -14.79
CA ALA A 35 7.96 -7.34 -16.12
C ALA A 35 7.85 -5.82 -16.29
N ARG A 36 7.79 -5.36 -17.53
CA ARG A 36 7.28 -4.02 -17.87
C ARG A 36 5.83 -4.14 -18.36
N GLU A 37 4.94 -3.31 -17.83
CA GLU A 37 3.55 -3.25 -18.30
C GLU A 37 2.93 -1.87 -18.10
N ILE A 38 1.80 -1.63 -18.77
CA ILE A 38 1.05 -0.39 -18.65
C ILE A 38 0.01 -0.55 -17.53
N VAL A 39 0.01 0.36 -16.56
CA VAL A 39 -0.98 0.43 -15.49
C VAL A 39 -1.52 1.84 -15.43
N ASP A 40 -2.83 1.99 -15.62
CA ASP A 40 -3.53 3.29 -15.60
C ASP A 40 -2.88 4.37 -16.49
N GLY A 41 -2.46 3.96 -17.70
CA GLY A 41 -1.78 4.86 -18.64
C GLY A 41 -0.29 5.09 -18.35
N HIS A 42 0.23 4.65 -17.21
CA HIS A 42 1.65 4.73 -16.87
C HIS A 42 2.42 3.53 -17.43
N GLN A 43 3.59 3.78 -18.03
CA GLN A 43 4.58 2.73 -18.26
C GLN A 43 5.22 2.37 -16.93
N THR A 44 5.17 1.10 -16.51
CA THR A 44 5.61 0.70 -15.18
C THR A 44 6.58 -0.48 -15.20
N TYR A 45 7.42 -0.56 -14.17
CA TYR A 45 8.13 -1.77 -13.77
C TYR A 45 7.28 -2.51 -12.73
N ARG A 46 6.87 -3.75 -13.03
CA ARG A 46 6.33 -4.66 -12.02
C ARG A 46 7.47 -5.28 -11.25
N VAL A 47 7.43 -5.14 -9.93
CA VAL A 47 8.45 -5.59 -8.99
C VAL A 47 7.79 -6.49 -7.96
N GLY A 48 8.24 -7.74 -7.88
CA GLY A 48 7.93 -8.64 -6.77
C GLY A 48 8.73 -8.26 -5.54
N LEU A 49 8.13 -8.34 -4.36
CA LEU A 49 8.78 -8.05 -3.08
C LEU A 49 8.13 -8.79 -1.91
N GLU A 50 8.82 -8.83 -0.77
CA GLU A 50 8.30 -9.37 0.48
C GLU A 50 8.14 -8.25 1.50
N PRO A 51 6.90 -7.78 1.77
CA PRO A 51 6.68 -6.74 2.76
C PRO A 51 6.90 -7.31 4.16
N THR A 52 7.30 -6.47 5.11
CA THR A 52 7.31 -6.89 6.52
C THR A 52 5.88 -6.92 7.07
N SER A 53 5.59 -7.82 8.01
CA SER A 53 4.28 -7.82 8.70
C SER A 53 3.99 -6.48 9.36
N VAL A 54 4.99 -5.86 10.01
CA VAL A 54 4.83 -4.54 10.65
C VAL A 54 4.48 -3.46 9.61
N GLY A 55 5.20 -3.43 8.48
CA GLY A 55 4.96 -2.46 7.41
C GLY A 55 3.56 -2.61 6.80
N LEU A 56 3.12 -3.85 6.51
CA LEU A 56 1.81 -4.05 5.92
C LEU A 56 0.67 -3.79 6.93
N SER A 57 0.84 -4.16 8.19
CA SER A 57 -0.16 -3.87 9.25
C SER A 57 -0.30 -2.39 9.58
N ALA A 58 0.72 -1.57 9.33
CA ALA A 58 0.61 -0.12 9.45
C ALA A 58 -0.34 0.49 8.40
N LEU A 59 -0.40 -0.11 7.20
CA LEU A 59 -1.27 0.32 6.11
C LEU A 59 -2.65 -0.30 6.15
N ILE A 60 -2.73 -1.62 6.39
CA ILE A 60 -3.95 -2.41 6.29
C ILE A 60 -4.17 -3.09 7.65
N PRO A 61 -5.09 -2.54 8.47
CA PRO A 61 -5.43 -3.12 9.75
C PRO A 61 -5.97 -4.54 9.61
N GLY A 62 -5.67 -5.41 10.58
CA GLY A 62 -6.15 -6.80 10.60
C GLY A 62 -5.36 -7.78 9.73
N THR A 63 -4.28 -7.32 9.09
CA THR A 63 -3.30 -8.21 8.44
C THR A 63 -2.56 -9.06 9.48
N GLY A 64 -2.21 -10.27 9.09
CA GLY A 64 -1.41 -11.22 9.88
C GLY A 64 -0.14 -11.61 9.13
N ARG A 65 -0.09 -12.86 8.68
CA ARG A 65 1.05 -13.37 7.91
C ARG A 65 1.08 -12.73 6.52
N VAL A 66 2.20 -12.10 6.18
CA VAL A 66 2.44 -11.52 4.87
C VAL A 66 2.88 -12.58 3.86
N ARG A 67 2.54 -12.37 2.59
CA ARG A 67 2.95 -13.21 1.45
C ARG A 67 3.70 -12.36 0.42
N PRO A 68 4.45 -13.00 -0.50
CA PRO A 68 5.04 -12.29 -1.63
C PRO A 68 4.00 -11.42 -2.33
N SER A 69 4.36 -10.17 -2.55
CA SER A 69 3.49 -9.10 -3.02
C SER A 69 4.11 -8.43 -4.24
N ARG A 70 3.35 -7.58 -4.92
CA ARG A 70 3.81 -6.88 -6.12
C ARG A 70 3.55 -5.40 -6.03
N VAL A 71 4.45 -4.62 -6.59
CA VAL A 71 4.27 -3.18 -6.78
C VAL A 71 4.62 -2.80 -8.21
N TRP A 72 4.03 -1.69 -8.66
CA TRP A 72 4.27 -1.12 -9.96
C TRP A 72 4.84 0.26 -9.78
N LEU A 73 6.05 0.46 -10.30
CA LEU A 73 6.76 1.74 -10.24
C LEU A 73 6.73 2.38 -11.62
N ASP A 74 6.24 3.62 -11.71
CA ASP A 74 6.25 4.39 -12.94
C ASP A 74 7.68 4.56 -13.46
N VAL A 75 7.88 4.30 -14.76
CA VAL A 75 9.19 4.32 -15.40
C VAL A 75 9.75 5.74 -15.43
N ALA A 76 8.92 6.78 -15.53
CA ALA A 76 9.39 8.15 -15.65
C ALA A 76 9.78 8.73 -14.28
N SER A 77 8.80 8.80 -13.37
CA SER A 77 8.87 9.43 -12.05
C SER A 77 9.42 8.53 -10.95
N LYS A 78 9.48 7.20 -11.16
CA LYS A 78 9.83 6.19 -10.14
C LYS A 78 8.86 6.14 -8.95
N ARG A 79 7.71 6.82 -9.04
CA ARG A 79 6.65 6.76 -8.03
C ARG A 79 5.89 5.44 -8.13
N ILE A 80 5.35 4.97 -7.01
CA ILE A 80 4.46 3.82 -7.00
C ILE A 80 3.13 4.21 -7.64
N VAL A 81 2.62 3.38 -8.56
CA VAL A 81 1.32 3.57 -9.21
C VAL A 81 0.30 2.58 -8.65
N LYS A 82 0.77 1.37 -8.30
CA LYS A 82 -0.06 0.28 -7.81
C LYS A 82 0.70 -0.59 -6.83
N GLY A 83 0.00 -1.15 -5.86
CA GLY A 83 0.44 -2.25 -5.01
C GLY A 83 -0.62 -3.35 -4.94
N GLU A 84 -0.19 -4.59 -4.98
CA GLU A 84 -1.01 -5.78 -4.69
C GLU A 84 -0.34 -6.56 -3.58
N PHE A 85 -0.99 -6.57 -2.42
CA PHE A 85 -0.45 -7.15 -1.20
C PHE A 85 -1.26 -8.37 -0.80
N ALA A 86 -0.61 -9.52 -0.73
CA ALA A 86 -1.22 -10.78 -0.31
C ALA A 86 -0.87 -11.06 1.16
N PHE A 87 -1.86 -11.51 1.93
CA PHE A 87 -1.72 -11.78 3.36
C PHE A 87 -2.80 -12.72 3.88
N GLU A 88 -2.57 -13.29 5.05
CA GLU A 88 -3.61 -13.94 5.86
C GLU A 88 -4.14 -12.93 6.88
N ALA A 89 -5.43 -12.96 7.18
CA ALA A 89 -5.97 -12.15 8.26
C ALA A 89 -5.45 -12.64 9.62
N SER A 90 -5.24 -11.72 10.55
CA SER A 90 -4.86 -12.08 11.92
C SER A 90 -5.89 -13.01 12.55
N GLY A 91 -5.45 -14.21 12.95
CA GLY A 91 -6.29 -15.22 13.62
C GLY A 91 -7.27 -15.97 12.70
N LYS A 92 -7.11 -15.88 11.37
CA LYS A 92 -7.91 -16.64 10.40
C LYS A 92 -7.05 -17.18 9.27
N ASP A 93 -7.26 -18.45 8.94
CA ASP A 93 -6.65 -19.05 7.77
C ASP A 93 -7.37 -18.61 6.48
N GLY A 94 -6.61 -18.48 5.40
CA GLY A 94 -7.12 -18.06 4.09
C GLY A 94 -6.36 -16.86 3.52
N GLU A 95 -6.03 -16.94 2.24
CA GLU A 95 -5.34 -15.88 1.52
C GLU A 95 -6.30 -14.75 1.17
N LEU A 96 -5.94 -13.55 1.58
CA LEU A 96 -6.59 -12.30 1.22
C LEU A 96 -5.63 -11.46 0.38
N SER A 97 -6.19 -10.58 -0.42
CA SER A 97 -5.41 -9.59 -1.16
C SER A 97 -6.02 -8.21 -1.01
N ALA A 98 -5.15 -7.21 -0.95
CA ALA A 98 -5.52 -5.81 -1.06
C ALA A 98 -4.82 -5.18 -2.24
N ARG A 99 -5.59 -4.42 -3.02
CA ARG A 99 -5.07 -3.62 -4.13
C ARG A 99 -5.11 -2.15 -3.74
N VAL A 100 -3.98 -1.48 -3.91
CA VAL A 100 -3.85 -0.03 -3.71
C VAL A 100 -3.46 0.58 -5.06
N LEU A 101 -4.18 1.63 -5.46
CA LEU A 101 -3.82 2.48 -6.60
C LEU A 101 -3.47 3.85 -6.05
N VAL A 102 -2.38 4.45 -6.54
CA VAL A 102 -1.93 5.77 -6.11
C VAL A 102 -1.91 6.69 -7.32
N LEU A 103 -2.80 7.68 -7.30
CA LEU A 103 -3.09 8.59 -8.41
C LEU A 103 -2.94 10.03 -7.93
N ASP A 104 -2.97 10.97 -8.88
CA ASP A 104 -3.07 12.41 -8.61
C ASP A 104 -2.02 12.94 -7.62
N TYR A 105 -0.78 12.45 -7.76
CA TYR A 105 0.33 12.91 -6.94
C TYR A 105 0.46 14.44 -6.96
N ASP A 106 0.60 15.02 -5.77
CA ASP A 106 0.80 16.45 -5.54
C ASP A 106 -0.38 17.33 -5.98
N THR A 107 -1.50 16.74 -6.41
CA THR A 107 -2.71 17.47 -6.76
C THR A 107 -3.37 18.02 -5.49
N PRO A 108 -3.70 19.32 -5.42
CA PRO A 108 -4.41 19.89 -4.28
C PRO A 108 -5.77 19.21 -4.06
N VAL A 109 -6.09 18.91 -2.79
CA VAL A 109 -7.37 18.30 -2.40
C VAL A 109 -8.19 19.30 -1.58
N THR A 110 -9.45 19.48 -1.97
CA THR A 110 -10.43 20.26 -1.20
C THR A 110 -11.19 19.33 -0.26
N ILE A 111 -11.21 19.64 1.04
CA ILE A 111 -11.94 18.87 2.05
C ILE A 111 -13.12 19.72 2.56
N THR A 112 -14.33 19.19 2.42
CA THR A 112 -15.56 19.84 2.92
C THR A 112 -16.16 19.02 4.06
N ALA A 113 -16.75 19.70 5.06
CA ALA A 113 -17.46 19.02 6.13
C ALA A 113 -18.65 18.20 5.57
N PRO A 114 -18.96 17.03 6.15
CA PRO A 114 -20.18 16.30 5.84
C PRO A 114 -21.42 17.15 6.14
N VAL A 115 -22.47 16.97 5.33
CA VAL A 115 -23.81 17.53 5.56
C VAL A 115 -24.61 16.72 6.57
#